data_AF-A0A352WAY4-F1
#
_entry.id   AF-A0A352WAY4-F1
#
_cell.length_a   1.000
_cell.length_b   1.000
_cell.length_c   1.000
_cell.angle_alpha   90.00
_cell.angle_beta   90.00
_cell.angle_gamma   90.00
#
_symmetry.space_group_name_H-M   'P 1'
#
loop_
_entity.id
_entity.type
_entity.pdbx_description
1 polymer ?
#
loop_
_entity_poly.entity_id
_entity_poly.type
_entity_poly.pdbx_seq_one_letter_code
_entity_poly.pdbx_strand_id
1 'polypeptide(L)'
;QYGARVMIDEAHASGVIGANGRGTPEHYGIEGQVDLVAGTLSKGLGGVGGFVATSAEVAEYIRFYGRSYMFSTAMAPQVCGSLIAAIDVIENEPELREKLWRNIRYMHEQMKKLGFDLGNAQTAIVPIIIGDNEKIFNMARDIHRAGIFLNSVFYPAVPKRLSRLRLSLMASHTQEDLDETLNVLADVGKKYGII
;
A
#
# COMPACT_ATOMS: atom_id res chain seq x y z
N GLN A 1 -18.38 22.05 -5.87
CA GLN A 1 -18.16 23.49 -6.18
C GLN A 1 -18.05 23.77 -7.68
N TYR A 2 -17.31 22.97 -8.46
CA TYR A 2 -17.01 23.30 -9.86
C TYR A 2 -17.65 22.38 -10.92
N GLY A 3 -18.54 21.46 -10.52
CA GLY A 3 -19.14 20.49 -11.44
C GLY A 3 -18.13 19.48 -12.04
N ALA A 4 -16.92 19.39 -11.47
CA ALA A 4 -15.92 18.42 -11.89
C ALA A 4 -16.30 17.00 -11.44
N ARG A 5 -15.99 16.02 -12.29
CA ARG A 5 -16.04 14.60 -11.94
C ARG A 5 -14.77 14.19 -11.20
N VAL A 6 -14.89 13.27 -10.25
CA VAL A 6 -13.80 12.84 -9.38
C VAL A 6 -13.51 11.36 -9.61
N MET A 7 -12.24 11.07 -9.90
CA MET A 7 -11.68 9.73 -9.93
C MET A 7 -10.67 9.58 -8.80
N ILE A 8 -10.72 8.47 -8.07
CA ILE A 8 -9.76 8.13 -7.02
C ILE A 8 -9.11 6.78 -7.34
N ASP A 9 -7.79 6.68 -7.15
CA ASP A 9 -7.04 5.43 -7.21
C ASP A 9 -6.85 4.86 -5.79
N GLU A 10 -7.47 3.72 -5.53
CA GLU A 10 -7.49 3.00 -4.26
C GLU A 10 -6.50 1.82 -4.24
N ALA A 11 -5.50 1.77 -5.14
CA ALA A 11 -4.61 0.62 -5.27
C ALA A 11 -3.90 0.22 -3.96
N HIS A 12 -3.61 1.17 -3.06
CA HIS A 12 -2.97 0.90 -1.77
C HIS A 12 -3.94 0.88 -0.59
N ALA A 13 -5.23 0.99 -0.86
CA ALA A 13 -6.26 1.22 0.13
C ALA A 13 -7.35 0.13 0.13
N SER A 14 -7.68 -0.44 -1.03
CA SER A 14 -8.61 -1.58 -1.13
C SER A 14 -8.14 -2.77 -0.28
N GLY A 15 -9.03 -3.26 0.60
CA GLY A 15 -8.77 -4.30 1.59
C GLY A 15 -8.11 -3.82 2.88
N VAL A 16 -7.70 -2.55 2.97
CA VAL A 16 -6.88 -2.02 4.08
C VAL A 16 -7.56 -0.86 4.78
N ILE A 17 -7.96 0.18 4.04
CA ILE A 17 -8.49 1.44 4.58
C ILE A 17 -10.02 1.36 4.66
N GLY A 18 -10.59 1.98 5.69
CA GLY A 18 -12.02 1.97 5.96
C GLY A 18 -12.42 0.87 6.95
N ALA A 19 -13.62 1.01 7.53
CA ALA A 19 -14.11 0.10 8.56
C ALA A 19 -14.25 -1.34 8.02
N ASN A 20 -14.64 -1.48 6.75
CA ASN A 20 -14.82 -2.75 6.05
C ASN A 20 -13.79 -2.97 4.93
N GLY A 21 -12.75 -2.13 4.83
CA GLY A 21 -11.70 -2.27 3.83
C GLY A 21 -12.10 -1.82 2.42
N ARG A 22 -13.17 -1.02 2.26
CA ARG A 22 -13.61 -0.54 0.94
C ARG A 22 -12.78 0.62 0.41
N GLY A 23 -11.87 1.14 1.22
CA GLY A 23 -10.90 2.17 0.85
C GLY A 23 -11.18 3.52 1.48
N THR A 24 -10.52 4.53 0.94
CA THR A 24 -10.53 5.91 1.41
C THR A 24 -11.93 6.56 1.39
N PRO A 25 -12.80 6.33 0.38
CA PRO A 25 -14.15 6.87 0.40
C PRO A 25 -14.98 6.40 1.60
N GLU A 26 -14.86 5.13 1.98
CA GLU A 26 -15.51 4.60 3.19
C GLU A 26 -14.94 5.26 4.44
N HIS A 27 -13.61 5.39 4.53
CA HIS A 27 -12.96 6.02 5.69
C HIS A 27 -13.45 7.45 5.96
N TYR A 28 -13.73 8.22 4.90
CA TYR A 28 -14.25 9.59 5.03
C TYR A 28 -15.78 9.69 4.96
N GLY A 29 -16.52 8.57 4.83
CA GLY A 29 -17.98 8.58 4.74
C GLY A 29 -18.52 9.24 3.47
N ILE A 30 -17.78 9.16 2.35
CA ILE A 30 -18.12 9.77 1.06
C ILE A 30 -18.35 8.73 -0.05
N GLU A 31 -18.62 7.48 0.32
CA GLU A 31 -19.08 6.46 -0.62
C GLU A 31 -20.27 6.97 -1.45
N GLY A 32 -20.29 6.67 -2.75
CA GLY A 32 -21.30 7.15 -3.68
C GLY A 32 -21.16 8.62 -4.12
N GLN A 33 -20.24 9.39 -3.53
CA GLN A 33 -19.94 10.77 -3.96
C GLN A 33 -18.76 10.85 -4.94
N VAL A 34 -18.04 9.74 -5.14
CA VAL A 34 -16.91 9.61 -6.07
C VAL A 34 -17.41 8.97 -7.37
N ASP A 35 -17.16 9.60 -8.52
CA ASP A 35 -17.70 9.13 -9.80
C ASP A 35 -17.02 7.84 -10.28
N LEU A 36 -15.70 7.74 -10.09
CA LEU A 36 -14.88 6.58 -10.47
C LEU A 36 -13.95 6.18 -9.32
N VAL A 37 -14.02 4.94 -8.88
CA VAL A 37 -13.03 4.34 -7.98
C VAL A 37 -12.22 3.31 -8.76
N ALA A 38 -10.96 3.60 -9.02
CA ALA A 38 -10.05 2.66 -9.68
C ALA A 38 -9.13 1.99 -8.68
N GLY A 39 -8.60 0.82 -9.03
CA GLY A 39 -7.62 0.15 -8.19
C GLY A 39 -6.94 -1.02 -8.89
N THR A 40 -6.01 -1.63 -8.17
CA THR A 40 -5.33 -2.86 -8.58
C THR A 40 -5.83 -4.05 -7.79
N LEU A 41 -5.83 -5.20 -8.43
CA LEU A 41 -6.14 -6.49 -7.83
C LEU A 41 -4.86 -7.18 -7.32
N SER A 42 -3.69 -6.55 -7.51
CA SER A 42 -2.37 -7.14 -7.24
C SER A 42 -1.73 -6.78 -5.89
N LYS A 43 -2.47 -6.17 -4.97
CA LYS A 43 -1.96 -5.71 -3.67
C LYS A 43 -2.73 -6.37 -2.53
N GLY A 44 -3.64 -5.65 -1.87
CA GLY A 44 -4.44 -6.20 -0.78
C GLY A 44 -5.21 -7.46 -1.16
N LEU A 45 -5.58 -7.59 -2.44
CA LEU A 45 -6.31 -8.74 -2.99
C LEU A 45 -5.42 -9.91 -3.48
N GLY A 46 -4.10 -9.75 -3.53
CA GLY A 46 -3.17 -10.84 -3.80
C GLY A 46 -3.23 -11.49 -5.21
N GLY A 47 -3.95 -10.92 -6.18
CA GLY A 47 -4.08 -11.45 -7.53
C GLY A 47 -3.37 -10.62 -8.59
N VAL A 48 -3.98 -10.48 -9.78
CA VAL A 48 -3.48 -9.62 -10.85
C VAL A 48 -4.64 -9.01 -11.64
N GLY A 49 -4.45 -7.78 -12.11
CA GLY A 49 -5.46 -7.03 -12.86
C GLY A 49 -5.78 -5.69 -12.20
N GLY A 50 -6.77 -4.99 -12.75
CA GLY A 50 -7.26 -3.73 -12.22
C GLY A 50 -8.77 -3.65 -12.40
N PHE A 51 -9.37 -2.69 -11.71
CA PHE A 51 -10.82 -2.46 -11.77
C PHE A 51 -11.12 -0.96 -11.80
N VAL A 52 -12.33 -0.65 -12.27
CA VAL A 52 -12.99 0.64 -12.10
C VAL A 52 -14.40 0.37 -11.63
N ALA A 53 -14.72 0.79 -10.41
CA ALA A 53 -16.06 0.76 -9.84
C ALA A 53 -16.74 2.10 -10.10
N THR A 54 -17.93 2.06 -10.73
CA THR A 54 -18.73 3.22 -11.12
C THR A 54 -20.16 2.78 -11.45
N SER A 55 -21.01 3.70 -11.91
CA SER A 55 -22.36 3.41 -12.39
C SER A 55 -22.35 2.46 -13.60
N ALA A 56 -23.45 1.71 -13.78
CA ALA A 56 -23.57 0.74 -14.86
C ALA A 56 -23.40 1.37 -16.25
N GLU A 57 -23.96 2.56 -16.47
CA GLU A 57 -23.88 3.31 -17.73
C GLU A 57 -22.42 3.67 -18.07
N VAL A 58 -21.68 4.20 -17.10
CA VAL A 58 -20.27 4.57 -17.28
C VAL A 58 -19.40 3.32 -17.46
N ALA A 59 -19.66 2.25 -16.70
CA ALA A 59 -18.94 1.00 -16.85
C ALA A 59 -19.15 0.38 -18.24
N GLU A 60 -20.36 0.44 -18.79
CA GLU A 60 -20.67 0.00 -20.15
C GLU A 60 -19.94 0.86 -21.19
N TYR A 61 -19.98 2.18 -21.03
CA TYR A 61 -19.21 3.09 -21.89
C TYR A 61 -17.71 2.73 -21.89
N ILE A 62 -17.11 2.51 -20.72
CA ILE A 62 -15.69 2.12 -20.62
C ILE A 62 -15.42 0.78 -21.33
N ARG A 63 -16.33 -0.20 -21.26
CA ARG A 63 -16.16 -1.48 -21.96
C ARG A 63 -16.14 -1.33 -23.49
N PHE A 64 -16.98 -0.45 -24.05
CA PHE A 64 -17.05 -0.23 -25.49
C PHE A 64 -15.96 0.71 -26.03
N TYR A 65 -15.55 1.71 -25.26
CA TYR A 65 -14.61 2.74 -25.74
C TYR A 65 -13.19 2.59 -25.18
N GLY A 66 -13.00 1.79 -24.13
CA GLY A 66 -11.70 1.51 -23.54
C GLY A 66 -10.89 0.54 -24.39
N ARG A 67 -9.93 1.07 -25.18
CA ARG A 67 -9.04 0.24 -26.02
C ARG A 67 -8.33 -0.87 -25.23
N SER A 68 -7.89 -0.57 -24.01
CA SER A 68 -7.22 -1.52 -23.12
C SER A 68 -8.14 -2.64 -22.62
N TYR A 69 -9.45 -2.42 -22.59
CA TYR A 69 -10.43 -3.46 -22.29
C TYR A 69 -10.80 -4.25 -23.54
N MET A 70 -11.13 -3.57 -24.63
CA MET A 70 -11.62 -4.18 -25.87
C MET A 70 -10.58 -5.02 -26.60
N PHE A 71 -9.31 -4.57 -26.63
CA PHE A 71 -8.24 -5.22 -27.38
C PHE A 71 -7.27 -6.01 -26.49
N SER A 72 -7.73 -6.43 -25.30
CA SER A 72 -6.98 -7.29 -24.40
C SER A 72 -7.74 -8.58 -24.13
N THR A 73 -7.02 -9.69 -23.98
CA THR A 73 -7.61 -10.96 -23.54
C THR A 73 -8.16 -10.79 -22.12
N ALA A 74 -9.31 -11.43 -21.87
CA ALA A 74 -9.90 -11.47 -20.54
C ALA A 74 -8.97 -12.14 -19.52
N MET A 75 -9.20 -11.83 -18.24
CA MET A 75 -8.48 -12.43 -17.13
C MET A 75 -8.73 -13.96 -17.09
N ALA A 76 -7.69 -14.73 -16.75
CA ALA A 76 -7.82 -16.17 -16.64
C ALA A 76 -8.84 -16.54 -15.54
N PRO A 77 -9.73 -17.52 -15.75
CA PRO A 77 -10.79 -17.87 -14.79
C PRO A 77 -10.28 -18.17 -13.38
N GLN A 78 -9.10 -18.79 -13.26
CA GLN A 78 -8.48 -19.07 -11.96
C GLN A 78 -8.17 -17.79 -11.17
N VAL A 79 -7.77 -16.70 -11.85
CA VAL A 79 -7.48 -15.42 -11.17
C VAL A 79 -8.77 -14.79 -10.70
N CYS A 80 -9.82 -14.84 -11.53
CA CYS A 80 -11.14 -14.36 -11.11
C CYS A 80 -11.64 -15.12 -9.87
N GLY A 81 -11.49 -16.45 -9.85
CA GLY A 81 -11.87 -17.28 -8.70
C GLY A 81 -11.10 -16.95 -7.43
N SER A 82 -9.77 -16.77 -7.52
CA SER A 82 -8.96 -16.41 -6.34
C SER A 82 -9.27 -15.00 -5.82
N LEU A 83 -9.58 -14.06 -6.72
CA LEU A 83 -9.97 -12.70 -6.34
C LEU A 83 -11.33 -12.64 -5.67
N ILE A 84 -12.30 -13.44 -6.11
CA ILE A 84 -13.60 -13.57 -5.43
C ILE A 84 -13.37 -14.07 -4.00
N ALA A 85 -12.59 -15.13 -3.83
CA ALA A 85 -12.26 -15.65 -2.50
C ALA A 85 -11.49 -14.62 -1.64
N ALA A 86 -10.59 -13.84 -2.23
CA ALA A 86 -9.88 -12.77 -1.52
C ALA A 86 -10.83 -11.66 -1.02
N ILE A 87 -11.85 -11.31 -1.82
CA ILE A 87 -12.91 -10.38 -1.40
C ILE A 87 -13.71 -10.98 -0.25
N ASP A 88 -14.11 -12.25 -0.34
CA ASP A 88 -14.83 -12.93 0.72
C ASP A 88 -14.05 -12.92 2.05
N VAL A 89 -12.73 -13.14 2.01
CA VAL A 89 -11.86 -13.04 3.19
C VAL A 89 -11.85 -11.62 3.76
N ILE A 90 -11.72 -10.59 2.93
CA ILE A 90 -11.71 -9.19 3.38
C ILE A 90 -13.03 -8.80 4.07
N GLU A 91 -14.15 -9.29 3.55
CA GLU A 91 -15.49 -8.99 4.07
C GLU A 91 -15.80 -9.78 5.35
N ASN A 92 -15.39 -11.04 5.42
CA ASN A 92 -15.82 -11.97 6.48
C ASN A 92 -14.79 -12.18 7.61
N GLU A 93 -13.51 -11.82 7.42
CA GLU A 93 -12.43 -11.98 8.41
C GLU A 93 -11.83 -10.62 8.85
N PRO A 94 -12.61 -9.77 9.56
CA PRO A 94 -12.16 -8.43 9.96
C PRO A 94 -10.90 -8.43 10.84
N GLU A 95 -10.63 -9.51 11.56
CA GLU A 95 -9.46 -9.69 12.42
C GLU A 95 -8.12 -9.54 11.68
N LEU A 96 -8.08 -9.87 10.38
CA LEU A 96 -6.89 -9.69 9.54
C LEU A 96 -6.57 -8.19 9.36
N ARG A 97 -7.60 -7.39 9.05
CA ARG A 97 -7.48 -5.94 8.92
C ARG A 97 -7.16 -5.30 10.27
N GLU A 98 -7.80 -5.74 11.35
CA GLU A 98 -7.47 -5.26 12.70
C GLU A 98 -6.02 -5.56 13.07
N LYS A 99 -5.53 -6.77 12.81
CA LYS A 99 -4.13 -7.15 13.05
C LYS A 99 -3.18 -6.30 12.23
N LEU A 100 -3.46 -6.09 10.94
CA LEU A 100 -2.69 -5.17 10.09
C LEU A 100 -2.63 -3.77 10.71
N TRP A 101 -3.76 -3.21 11.14
CA TRP A 101 -3.78 -1.87 11.75
C TRP A 101 -3.07 -1.80 13.10
N ARG A 102 -3.08 -2.87 13.90
CA ARG A 102 -2.23 -2.96 15.10
C ARG A 102 -0.75 -2.88 14.73
N ASN A 103 -0.32 -3.68 13.74
CA ASN A 103 1.06 -3.69 13.24
C ASN A 103 1.47 -2.31 12.69
N ILE A 104 0.58 -1.64 11.94
CA ILE A 104 0.81 -0.29 11.41
C ILE A 104 1.06 0.70 12.55
N ARG A 105 0.14 0.78 13.52
CA ARG A 105 0.26 1.74 14.63
C ARG A 105 1.53 1.48 15.43
N TYR A 106 1.81 0.22 15.74
CA TYR A 106 3.01 -0.17 16.47
C TYR A 106 4.29 0.29 15.77
N MET A 107 4.46 -0.07 14.49
CA MET A 107 5.65 0.29 13.73
C MET A 107 5.83 1.80 13.58
N HIS A 108 4.74 2.53 13.28
CA HIS A 108 4.79 3.99 13.18
C HIS A 108 5.21 4.64 14.50
N GLU A 109 4.67 4.16 15.62
CA GLU A 109 5.01 4.67 16.95
C GLU A 109 6.48 4.40 17.29
N GLN A 110 6.95 3.16 17.13
CA GLN A 110 8.32 2.78 17.50
C GLN A 110 9.36 3.44 16.59
N MET A 111 9.13 3.49 15.28
CA MET A 111 10.06 4.14 14.35
C MET A 111 10.16 5.65 14.60
N LYS A 112 9.05 6.31 14.97
CA LYS A 112 9.08 7.72 15.39
C LYS A 112 9.86 7.91 16.70
N LYS A 113 9.67 7.02 17.68
CA LYS A 113 10.46 7.05 18.94
C LYS A 113 11.96 6.86 18.71
N LEU A 114 12.32 6.03 17.73
CA LEU A 114 13.72 5.85 17.31
C LEU A 114 14.30 7.08 16.61
N GLY A 115 13.48 8.01 16.13
CA GLY A 115 13.93 9.26 15.49
C GLY A 115 13.88 9.25 13.97
N PHE A 116 13.31 8.22 13.33
CA PHE A 116 13.22 8.17 11.86
C PHE A 116 12.23 9.20 11.31
N ASP A 117 12.60 9.85 10.19
CA ASP A 117 11.68 10.67 9.40
C ASP A 117 10.77 9.78 8.53
N LEU A 118 9.49 9.67 8.93
CA LEU A 118 8.46 8.94 8.20
C LEU A 118 7.55 9.86 7.35
N GLY A 119 7.83 11.17 7.31
CA GLY A 119 6.93 12.18 6.77
C GLY A 119 5.52 12.11 7.38
N ASN A 120 4.50 12.21 6.52
CA ASN A 120 3.08 12.17 6.93
C ASN A 120 2.44 10.79 6.75
N ALA A 121 3.24 9.72 6.69
CA ALA A 121 2.71 8.38 6.48
C ALA A 121 1.81 7.95 7.66
N GLN A 122 0.69 7.30 7.33
CA GLN A 122 -0.31 6.82 8.31
C GLN A 122 -0.84 5.42 7.95
N THR A 123 -0.28 4.78 6.92
CA THR A 123 -0.82 3.54 6.32
C THR A 123 0.19 2.40 6.39
N ALA A 124 -0.16 1.26 5.78
CA ALA A 124 0.68 0.05 5.68
C ALA A 124 2.03 0.26 4.99
N ILE A 125 2.21 1.39 4.30
CA ILE A 125 3.47 1.76 3.66
C ILE A 125 4.22 2.69 4.61
N VAL A 126 5.36 2.24 5.13
CA VAL A 126 6.18 3.00 6.06
C VAL A 126 7.46 3.46 5.35
N PRO A 127 7.57 4.74 4.96
CA PRO A 127 8.78 5.29 4.37
C PRO A 127 9.80 5.66 5.47
N ILE A 128 11.09 5.52 5.17
CA ILE A 128 12.19 6.14 5.92
C ILE A 128 12.86 7.13 4.97
N ILE A 129 12.59 8.42 5.13
CA ILE A 129 13.11 9.48 4.27
C ILE A 129 14.58 9.70 4.61
N ILE A 130 15.46 9.58 3.60
CA ILE A 130 16.91 9.71 3.77
C ILE A 130 17.47 10.82 2.87
N GLY A 131 16.97 10.93 1.62
CA GLY A 131 17.37 11.97 0.68
C GLY A 131 18.79 11.83 0.09
N ASP A 132 19.55 10.85 0.55
CA ASP A 132 20.89 10.50 0.07
C ASP A 132 20.89 9.07 -0.52
N ASN A 133 21.17 8.97 -1.81
CA ASN A 133 21.13 7.70 -2.53
C ASN A 133 22.24 6.73 -2.09
N GLU A 134 23.43 7.22 -1.78
CA GLU A 134 24.55 6.36 -1.37
C GLU A 134 24.25 5.73 0.00
N LYS A 135 23.73 6.53 0.94
CA LYS A 135 23.25 6.02 2.23
C LYS A 135 22.15 4.98 2.03
N ILE A 136 21.16 5.25 1.18
CA ILE A 136 20.07 4.31 0.88
C ILE A 136 20.60 2.95 0.40
N PHE A 137 21.50 2.93 -0.58
CA PHE A 137 22.03 1.66 -1.11
C PHE A 137 22.81 0.88 -0.06
N ASN A 138 23.64 1.57 0.72
CA ASN A 138 24.44 0.95 1.76
C ASN A 138 23.59 0.44 2.93
N MET A 139 22.61 1.23 3.38
CA MET A 139 21.66 0.83 4.42
C MET A 139 20.81 -0.36 3.95
N ALA A 140 20.24 -0.30 2.73
CA ALA A 140 19.45 -1.40 2.19
C ALA A 140 20.25 -2.71 2.13
N ARG A 141 21.50 -2.65 1.66
CA ARG A 141 22.40 -3.82 1.64
C ARG A 141 22.60 -4.39 3.04
N ASP A 142 22.88 -3.55 4.03
CA ASP A 142 23.17 -4.00 5.40
C ASP A 142 21.90 -4.56 6.08
N ILE A 143 20.74 -3.94 5.85
CA ILE A 143 19.43 -4.43 6.33
C ILE A 143 19.08 -5.77 5.68
N HIS A 144 19.30 -5.91 4.37
CA HIS A 144 19.10 -7.18 3.65
C HIS A 144 20.03 -8.29 4.15
N ARG A 145 21.29 -7.96 4.46
CA ARG A 145 22.25 -8.92 5.06
C ARG A 145 21.85 -9.36 6.46
N ALA A 146 21.13 -8.52 7.19
CA ALA A 146 20.54 -8.85 8.48
C ALA A 146 19.21 -9.62 8.36
N GLY A 147 18.80 -10.02 7.14
CA GLY A 147 17.63 -10.87 6.92
C GLY A 147 16.32 -10.13 6.64
N ILE A 148 16.32 -8.79 6.68
CA ILE A 148 15.11 -8.00 6.47
C ILE A 148 15.04 -7.47 5.03
N PHE A 149 13.99 -7.83 4.30
CA PHE A 149 13.76 -7.28 2.96
C PHE A 149 12.97 -5.97 3.01
N LEU A 150 13.45 -4.96 2.28
CA LEU A 150 12.72 -3.71 2.04
C LEU A 150 13.06 -3.13 0.67
N ASN A 151 12.22 -2.19 0.21
CA ASN A 151 12.42 -1.55 -1.08
C ASN A 151 13.21 -0.25 -0.93
N SER A 152 14.17 -0.02 -1.82
CA SER A 152 14.78 1.30 -2.02
C SER A 152 13.99 2.05 -3.08
N VAL A 153 13.58 3.29 -2.80
CA VAL A 153 12.78 4.12 -3.71
C VAL A 153 13.48 5.45 -3.93
N PHE A 154 13.82 5.73 -5.18
CA PHE A 154 14.59 6.91 -5.60
C PHE A 154 14.06 7.44 -6.94
N TYR A 155 14.62 8.55 -7.42
CA TYR A 155 14.26 9.15 -8.72
C TYR A 155 14.33 8.12 -9.87
N PRO A 156 13.34 8.06 -10.78
CA PRO A 156 12.23 9.02 -10.98
C PRO A 156 10.96 8.74 -10.16
N ALA A 157 10.91 7.68 -9.35
CA ALA A 157 9.71 7.33 -8.59
C ALA A 157 9.39 8.34 -7.46
N VAL A 158 10.42 9.00 -6.93
CA VAL A 158 10.29 10.11 -5.96
C VAL A 158 11.27 11.24 -6.31
N PRO A 159 11.01 12.50 -5.91
CA PRO A 159 11.96 13.60 -6.08
C PRO A 159 13.33 13.27 -5.43
N LYS A 160 14.43 13.72 -6.03
CA LYS A 160 15.81 13.36 -5.64
C LYS A 160 16.11 13.53 -4.13
N ARG A 161 15.59 14.59 -3.50
CA ARG A 161 15.81 14.88 -2.07
C ARG A 161 14.87 14.12 -1.12
N LEU A 162 13.95 13.33 -1.67
CA LEU A 162 12.96 12.55 -0.93
C LEU A 162 13.09 11.05 -1.24
N SER A 163 14.28 10.63 -1.70
CA SER A 163 14.64 9.22 -1.77
C SER A 163 14.53 8.58 -0.38
N ARG A 164 14.06 7.33 -0.35
CA ARG A 164 13.65 6.67 0.90
C ARG A 164 13.80 5.16 0.82
N LEU A 165 13.92 4.52 1.98
CA LEU A 165 13.59 3.10 2.13
C LEU A 165 12.08 2.98 2.36
N ARG A 166 11.47 1.89 1.91
CA ARG A 166 10.03 1.66 2.04
C ARG A 166 9.76 0.25 2.54
N LEU A 167 9.19 0.19 3.74
CA LEU A 167 8.62 -1.02 4.32
C LEU A 167 7.13 -1.12 3.93
N SER A 168 6.67 -2.35 3.76
CA SER A 168 5.27 -2.68 3.53
C SER A 168 4.83 -3.66 4.62
N LEU A 169 3.89 -3.25 5.46
CA LEU A 169 3.42 -4.07 6.57
C LEU A 169 2.30 -4.99 6.12
N MET A 170 2.29 -6.20 6.69
CA MET A 170 1.31 -7.24 6.43
C MET A 170 0.62 -7.64 7.74
N ALA A 171 -0.62 -8.13 7.63
CA ALA A 171 -1.33 -8.73 8.76
C ALA A 171 -0.61 -9.97 9.31
N SER A 172 0.17 -10.65 8.47
CA SER A 172 0.89 -11.88 8.83
C SER A 172 2.09 -11.63 9.74
N HIS A 173 2.71 -10.44 9.71
CA HIS A 173 3.86 -10.14 10.58
C HIS A 173 3.50 -10.36 12.05
N THR A 174 4.38 -11.06 12.76
CA THR A 174 4.30 -11.28 14.20
C THR A 174 4.93 -10.11 14.96
N GLN A 175 4.73 -10.06 16.28
CA GLN A 175 5.38 -9.04 17.11
C GLN A 175 6.91 -9.17 17.03
N GLU A 176 7.40 -10.41 17.02
CA GLU A 176 8.81 -10.75 16.90
C GLU A 176 9.41 -10.25 15.58
N ASP A 177 8.72 -10.44 14.45
CA ASP A 177 9.16 -9.93 13.14
C ASP A 177 9.34 -8.40 13.17
N LEU A 178 8.40 -7.70 13.81
CA LEU A 178 8.41 -6.24 13.91
C LEU A 178 9.53 -5.76 14.83
N ASP A 179 9.75 -6.42 15.95
CA ASP A 179 10.79 -6.07 16.92
C ASP A 179 12.19 -6.34 16.37
N GLU A 180 12.40 -7.47 15.71
CA GLU A 180 13.65 -7.77 15.00
C GLU A 180 13.93 -6.71 13.93
N THR A 181 12.92 -6.37 13.13
CA THR A 181 13.03 -5.31 12.13
C THR A 181 13.41 -3.97 12.75
N LEU A 182 12.77 -3.57 13.86
CA LEU A 182 13.07 -2.32 14.56
C LEU A 182 14.50 -2.29 15.11
N ASN A 183 15.00 -3.40 15.67
CA ASN A 183 16.36 -3.50 16.18
C ASN A 183 17.39 -3.33 15.04
N VAL A 184 17.22 -4.07 13.94
CA VAL A 184 18.09 -3.97 12.76
C VAL A 184 18.06 -2.55 12.19
N LEU A 185 16.88 -1.95 12.07
CA LEU A 185 16.75 -0.57 11.61
C LEU A 185 17.45 0.40 12.55
N ALA A 186 17.31 0.26 13.87
CA ALA A 186 17.95 1.14 14.83
C ALA A 186 19.48 1.09 14.74
N ASP A 187 20.05 -0.11 14.63
CA ASP A 187 21.50 -0.29 14.52
C ASP A 187 22.05 0.31 13.21
N VAL A 188 21.39 0.03 12.09
CA VAL A 188 21.78 0.60 10.79
C VAL A 188 21.55 2.11 10.75
N GLY A 189 20.43 2.59 11.31
CA GLY A 189 20.10 4.01 11.40
C GLY A 189 21.19 4.81 12.12
N LYS A 190 21.65 4.33 13.29
CA LYS A 190 22.76 4.92 14.05
C LYS A 190 24.07 4.87 13.27
N LYS A 191 24.39 3.71 12.67
CA LYS A 191 25.61 3.51 11.87
C LYS A 191 25.76 4.55 10.74
N TYR A 192 24.65 4.91 10.09
CA TYR A 192 24.63 5.84 8.96
C TYR A 192 24.23 7.29 9.34
N GLY A 193 24.06 7.56 10.63
CA GLY A 193 23.69 8.88 11.16
C GLY A 193 22.35 9.40 10.63
N ILE A 194 21.36 8.51 10.56
CA ILE A 194 19.96 8.83 10.21
C ILE A 194 19.12 9.09 11.46
N ILE A 195 19.48 8.43 12.57
CA ILE A 195 18.92 8.62 13.91
C ILE A 195 20.04 8.76 14.94
#